data_AF-A0A7Y7ECA4-F1
#
_entry.id   AF-A0A7Y7ECA4-F1
#
_cell.length_a   1.000
_cell.length_b   1.000
_cell.length_c   1.000
_cell.angle_alpha   90.00
_cell.angle_beta   90.00
_cell.angle_gamma   90.00
#
_symmetry.space_group_name_H-M   'P 1'
#
loop_
_entity.id
_entity.type
_entity.pdbx_description
1 polymer ?
#
loop_
_entity_poly.entity_id
_entity_poly.type
_entity_poly.pdbx_seq_one_letter_code
_entity_poly.pdbx_strand_id
1 'polypeptide(L)'
;MRRAFLKGLFLVFITFQATVSALAQGFLKTDGQQIVDENNNPIIWRGIGLGGWMLQEGYMLGTGGPQHTIEARIEELVGETKKEQFYDAWLANHMRKIDVDSMAAWGYNMIRLPMHYKLFTPPIEE
;
A
#
# COMPACT_ATOMS: atom_id res chain seq x y z
N MET A 1 -45.67 11.28 -18.73
CA MET A 1 -44.67 12.36 -18.72
C MET A 1 -43.79 12.40 -17.47
N ARG A 2 -44.31 12.46 -16.23
CA ARG A 2 -43.48 12.59 -15.01
C ARG A 2 -42.42 11.49 -14.78
N ARG A 3 -42.70 10.23 -15.12
CA ARG A 3 -41.75 9.11 -14.97
C ARG A 3 -40.58 9.13 -15.98
N ALA A 4 -40.81 9.64 -17.18
CA ALA A 4 -39.74 9.81 -18.18
C ALA A 4 -38.83 10.99 -17.82
N PHE A 5 -39.40 12.05 -17.25
CA PHE A 5 -38.66 13.21 -16.75
C PHE A 5 -37.79 12.86 -15.53
N LEU A 6 -38.30 12.08 -14.57
CA LEU A 6 -37.51 11.58 -13.44
C LEU A 6 -36.38 10.64 -13.87
N LYS A 7 -36.63 9.76 -14.85
CA LYS A 7 -35.58 8.89 -15.41
C LYS A 7 -34.49 9.68 -16.14
N GLY A 8 -34.87 10.73 -16.86
CA GLY A 8 -33.92 11.66 -17.49
C GLY A 8 -33.07 12.42 -16.47
N LEU A 9 -33.68 12.90 -15.38
CA LEU A 9 -32.97 13.58 -14.29
C LEU A 9 -32.00 12.65 -13.55
N PHE A 10 -32.39 11.39 -13.34
CA PHE A 10 -31.54 10.36 -12.74
C PHE A 10 -30.35 10.00 -13.65
N LEU A 11 -30.57 9.96 -14.97
CA LEU A 11 -29.49 9.72 -15.95
C LEU A 11 -28.49 10.88 -15.98
N VAL A 12 -28.97 12.14 -15.92
CA VAL A 12 -28.11 13.34 -15.86
C VAL A 12 -27.28 13.36 -14.57
N PHE A 13 -27.85 12.94 -13.44
CA PHE A 13 -27.14 12.84 -12.17
C PHE A 13 -26.03 11.77 -12.20
N ILE A 14 -26.26 10.63 -12.86
CA ILE A 14 -25.24 9.59 -13.06
C ILE A 14 -24.11 10.10 -13.98
N THR A 15 -24.43 10.84 -15.05
CA THR A 15 -23.39 11.39 -15.95
C THR A 15 -22.55 12.49 -15.28
N PHE A 16 -23.11 13.23 -14.30
CA PHE A 16 -22.37 14.27 -13.57
C PHE A 16 -21.40 13.68 -12.52
N GLN A 17 -21.70 12.49 -11.98
CA GLN A 17 -20.81 11.79 -11.04
C GLN A 17 -19.63 11.10 -11.76
N ALA A 18 -19.73 10.86 -13.07
CA ALA A 18 -18.70 10.18 -13.86
C ALA A 18 -17.50 11.08 -14.22
N THR A 19 -17.52 12.38 -13.91
CA THR A 19 -16.43 13.32 -14.16
C THR A 19 -15.62 13.68 -12.93
N VAL A 20 -15.62 12.83 -11.89
CA VAL A 20 -14.53 12.86 -10.92
C VAL A 20 -13.31 12.25 -11.60
N SER A 21 -12.68 13.04 -12.49
CA SER A 21 -11.33 12.79 -12.94
C SER A 21 -10.50 12.52 -11.68
N ALA A 22 -9.82 11.37 -11.64
CA ALA A 22 -8.80 11.13 -10.64
C ALA A 22 -7.76 12.25 -10.80
N LEU A 23 -7.89 13.30 -10.00
CA LEU A 23 -6.92 14.38 -9.93
C LEU A 23 -5.70 13.78 -9.24
N ALA A 24 -4.79 13.21 -10.03
CA ALA A 24 -3.43 13.00 -9.57
C ALA A 24 -2.88 14.37 -9.13
N GLN A 25 -2.01 14.39 -8.11
CA GLN A 25 -1.41 15.60 -7.51
C GLN A 25 -0.49 16.39 -8.47
N GLY A 26 -0.57 16.13 -9.78
CA GLY A 26 0.37 16.57 -10.79
C GLY A 26 1.48 15.56 -11.07
N PHE A 27 2.18 15.78 -12.18
CA PHE A 27 3.42 15.06 -12.49
C PHE A 27 4.60 15.77 -11.85
N LEU A 28 5.52 14.99 -11.30
CA LEU A 28 6.80 15.50 -10.84
C LEU A 28 7.75 15.63 -12.03
N LYS A 29 8.58 16.67 -12.00
CA LYS A 29 9.63 16.92 -12.98
C LYS A 29 10.91 17.36 -12.27
N THR A 30 12.01 17.39 -13.02
CA THR A 30 13.27 17.93 -12.50
C THR A 30 13.45 19.38 -12.92
N ASP A 31 13.95 20.21 -12.02
CA ASP A 31 14.51 21.53 -12.29
C ASP A 31 15.97 21.54 -11.82
N GLY A 32 16.89 21.39 -12.76
CA GLY A 32 18.30 21.11 -12.46
C GLY A 32 18.46 19.85 -11.59
N GLN A 33 18.86 20.04 -10.34
CA GLN A 33 19.05 18.95 -9.36
C GLN A 33 17.85 18.76 -8.42
N GLN A 34 16.80 19.59 -8.52
CA GLN A 34 15.62 19.52 -7.66
C GLN A 34 14.51 18.73 -8.34
N ILE A 35 13.70 18.03 -7.54
CA ILE A 35 12.41 17.50 -7.97
C ILE A 35 11.36 18.53 -7.59
N VAL A 36 10.53 18.93 -8.54
CA VAL A 36 9.48 19.94 -8.37
C VAL A 36 8.12 19.40 -8.82
N ASP A 37 7.05 19.96 -8.25
CA ASP A 37 5.67 19.70 -8.69
C ASP A 37 5.32 20.46 -10.00
N GLU A 38 4.06 20.37 -10.41
CA GLU A 38 3.53 21.06 -11.58
C GLU A 38 3.58 22.59 -11.49
N ASN A 39 3.61 23.14 -10.28
CA ASN A 39 3.68 24.57 -9.98
C ASN A 39 5.13 25.05 -9.76
N ASN A 40 6.13 24.19 -9.97
CA ASN A 40 7.56 24.42 -9.71
C ASN A 40 7.91 24.57 -8.22
N ASN A 41 7.07 24.07 -7.30
CA ASN A 41 7.45 24.01 -5.89
C ASN A 41 8.41 22.84 -5.67
N PRO A 42 9.55 23.05 -4.97
CA PRO A 42 10.44 21.95 -4.60
C PRO A 42 9.76 20.94 -3.68
N ILE A 43 9.93 19.66 -4.00
CA ILE A 43 9.47 18.55 -3.16
C ILE A 43 10.65 18.01 -2.36
N ILE A 44 10.52 18.02 -1.04
CA ILE A 44 11.45 17.36 -0.12
C ILE A 44 10.79 16.07 0.37
N TRP A 45 11.40 14.93 0.05
CA TRP A 45 10.90 13.64 0.49
C TRP A 45 11.15 13.41 1.97
N ARG A 46 10.07 13.11 2.69
CA ARG A 46 10.05 12.67 4.08
C ARG A 46 9.43 11.29 4.07
N GLY A 47 10.31 10.29 3.99
CA GLY A 47 9.94 8.90 3.79
C GLY A 47 9.99 8.07 5.06
N ILE A 48 9.10 7.09 5.16
CA ILE A 48 9.19 5.99 6.13
C ILE A 48 9.17 4.64 5.41
N GLY A 49 9.98 3.70 5.88
CA GLY A 49 10.02 2.33 5.36
C GLY A 49 9.13 1.39 6.17
N LEU A 50 8.36 0.54 5.50
CA LEU A 50 7.48 -0.45 6.14
C LEU A 50 8.18 -1.81 6.31
N GLY A 51 9.34 -1.80 6.98
CA GLY A 51 10.10 -3.02 7.27
C GLY A 51 9.30 -3.99 8.14
N GLY A 52 9.38 -5.29 7.84
CA GLY A 52 8.62 -6.33 8.53
C GLY A 52 7.23 -6.62 7.95
N TRP A 53 6.67 -5.78 7.08
CA TRP A 53 5.32 -6.01 6.55
C TRP A 53 5.28 -7.10 5.47
N MET A 54 5.64 -6.76 4.23
CA MET A 54 5.64 -7.66 3.08
C MET A 54 6.98 -8.37 2.86
N LEU A 55 7.98 -7.98 3.65
CA LEU A 55 9.28 -8.61 3.77
C LEU A 55 9.65 -8.64 5.25
N GLN A 56 9.79 -9.83 5.82
CA GLN A 56 10.15 -10.03 7.22
C GLN A 56 11.67 -10.04 7.39
N GLU A 57 12.17 -9.17 8.25
CA GLU A 57 13.58 -9.01 8.56
C GLU A 57 13.81 -9.43 10.01
N GLY A 58 14.57 -10.50 10.25
CA GLY A 58 14.65 -11.11 11.59
C GLY A 58 15.05 -10.13 12.69
N TYR A 59 16.02 -9.26 12.44
CA TYR A 59 16.47 -8.26 13.42
C TYR A 59 15.36 -7.28 13.84
N MET A 60 14.42 -6.93 12.96
CA MET A 60 13.29 -6.05 13.29
C MET A 60 12.24 -6.77 14.14
N LEU A 61 12.09 -8.08 13.94
CA LEU A 61 11.12 -8.92 14.64
C LEU A 61 11.68 -9.49 15.95
N GLY A 62 12.94 -9.19 16.30
CA GLY A 62 13.63 -9.82 17.41
C GLY A 62 13.85 -11.33 17.20
N THR A 63 13.77 -11.79 15.96
CA THR A 63 14.05 -13.17 15.55
C THR A 63 15.43 -13.26 14.88
N GLY A 64 15.87 -14.48 14.58
CA GLY A 64 17.11 -14.72 13.85
C GLY A 64 16.83 -15.13 12.40
N GLY A 65 17.67 -14.64 11.48
CA GLY A 65 17.74 -15.15 10.11
C GLY A 65 16.77 -14.50 9.11
N PRO A 66 16.78 -15.01 7.87
CA PRO A 66 15.93 -14.54 6.78
C PRO A 66 14.48 -15.01 6.90
N GLN A 67 13.58 -14.37 6.14
CA GLN A 67 12.14 -14.65 6.13
C GLN A 67 11.77 -16.14 5.99
N HIS A 68 12.40 -16.90 5.09
CA HIS A 68 12.08 -18.33 4.93
C HIS A 68 12.36 -19.15 6.21
N THR A 69 13.38 -18.77 6.99
CA THR A 69 13.68 -19.43 8.26
C THR A 69 12.62 -19.09 9.31
N ILE A 70 12.15 -17.84 9.34
CA ILE A 70 11.06 -17.39 10.22
C ILE A 70 9.77 -18.14 9.88
N GLU A 71 9.45 -18.26 8.59
CA GLU A 71 8.31 -19.03 8.08
C GLU A 71 8.35 -20.49 8.49
N ALA A 72 9.49 -21.16 8.29
CA ALA A 72 9.68 -22.55 8.68
C ALA A 72 9.50 -22.76 10.19
N ARG A 73 9.99 -21.83 11.03
CA ARG A 73 9.81 -21.91 12.48
C ARG A 73 8.36 -21.70 12.90
N ILE A 74 7.64 -20.79 12.27
CA ILE A 74 6.20 -20.61 12.54
C ILE A 74 5.45 -21.90 12.18
N GLU A 75 5.74 -22.48 11.01
CA GLU A 75 5.14 -23.74 10.59
C GLU A 75 5.43 -24.89 11.57
N GLU A 76 6.68 -25.05 11.99
CA GLU A 76 7.09 -26.06 12.97
C GLU A 76 6.29 -25.96 14.27
N LEU A 77 5.99 -24.73 14.71
CA LEU A 77 5.31 -24.47 15.99
C LEU A 77 3.79 -24.63 15.91
N VAL A 78 3.16 -24.16 14.83
CA VAL A 78 1.69 -24.07 14.76
C VAL A 78 1.05 -24.96 13.68
N GLY A 79 1.86 -25.55 12.81
CA GLY A 79 1.41 -26.30 11.64
C GLY A 79 1.02 -25.39 10.46
N GLU A 80 0.93 -25.99 9.28
CA GLU A 80 0.69 -25.30 8.01
C GLU A 80 -0.57 -24.43 8.00
N THR A 81 -1.73 -24.98 8.39
CA THR A 81 -3.00 -24.25 8.36
C THR A 81 -2.98 -23.00 9.24
N LYS A 82 -2.34 -23.06 10.42
CA LYS A 82 -2.25 -21.90 11.31
C LYS A 82 -1.18 -20.90 10.85
N LYS A 83 -0.11 -21.37 10.19
CA LYS A 83 0.87 -20.51 9.52
C LYS A 83 0.17 -19.65 8.46
N GLU A 84 -0.67 -20.24 7.62
CA GLU A 84 -1.42 -19.49 6.60
C GLU A 84 -2.32 -18.42 7.22
N GLN A 85 -3.13 -18.80 8.22
CA GLN A 85 -3.97 -17.86 8.97
C GLN A 85 -3.16 -16.73 9.62
N PHE A 86 -1.97 -17.06 10.14
CA PHE A 86 -1.05 -16.07 10.70
C PHE A 86 -0.60 -15.07 9.63
N TYR A 87 -0.19 -15.51 8.45
CA TYR A 87 0.28 -14.61 7.39
C TYR A 87 -0.84 -13.76 6.78
N ASP A 88 -2.04 -14.32 6.63
CA ASP A 88 -3.22 -13.55 6.22
C ASP A 88 -3.51 -12.42 7.22
N ALA A 89 -3.51 -12.75 8.52
CA ALA A 89 -3.69 -11.77 9.58
C ALA A 89 -2.53 -10.77 9.64
N TRP A 90 -1.28 -11.20 9.46
CA TRP A 90 -0.11 -10.33 9.44
C TRP A 90 -0.22 -9.28 8.35
N LEU A 91 -0.45 -9.69 7.10
CA LEU A 91 -0.55 -8.79 5.97
C LEU A 91 -1.72 -7.83 6.10
N ALA A 92 -2.86 -8.28 6.62
CA ALA A 92 -4.06 -7.47 6.80
C ALA A 92 -3.96 -6.44 7.93
N ASN A 93 -3.14 -6.69 8.97
CA ASN A 93 -3.12 -5.88 10.18
C ASN A 93 -1.84 -5.08 10.40
N HIS A 94 -0.72 -5.46 9.79
CA HIS A 94 0.57 -4.79 10.01
C HIS A 94 0.59 -3.35 9.47
N MET A 95 -0.11 -3.09 8.37
CA MET A 95 -0.28 -1.74 7.80
C MET A 95 -1.74 -1.54 7.39
N ARG A 96 -2.40 -0.51 7.93
CA ARG A 96 -3.79 -0.17 7.63
C ARG A 96 -3.90 1.30 7.26
N LYS A 97 -5.08 1.70 6.80
CA LYS A 97 -5.37 3.11 6.47
C LYS A 97 -5.05 4.06 7.63
N ILE A 98 -5.34 3.65 8.87
CA ILE A 98 -5.08 4.47 10.06
C ILE A 98 -3.59 4.81 10.22
N ASP A 99 -2.71 3.92 9.79
CA ASP A 99 -1.26 4.11 9.88
C ASP A 99 -0.80 5.09 8.80
N VAL A 100 -1.35 5.00 7.58
CA VAL A 100 -1.14 5.99 6.51
C VAL A 100 -1.61 7.38 6.93
N ASP A 101 -2.82 7.46 7.50
CA ASP A 101 -3.40 8.73 7.97
C ASP A 101 -2.52 9.35 9.07
N SER A 102 -1.99 8.52 9.98
CA SER A 102 -1.07 8.97 11.03
C SER A 102 0.26 9.48 10.45
N MET A 103 0.86 8.74 9.52
CA MET A 103 2.10 9.16 8.85
C MET A 103 1.93 10.50 8.13
N ALA A 104 0.81 10.69 7.43
CA ALA A 104 0.48 11.96 6.78
C ALA A 104 0.33 13.09 7.81
N ALA A 105 -0.36 12.85 8.93
CA ALA A 105 -0.50 13.81 10.02
C ALA A 105 0.85 14.18 10.68
N TRP A 106 1.82 13.24 10.71
CA TRP A 106 3.18 13.49 11.18
C TRP A 106 4.09 14.18 10.15
N GLY A 107 3.58 14.43 8.93
CA GLY A 107 4.28 15.17 7.89
C GLY A 107 5.17 14.31 6.98
N TYR A 108 4.98 12.99 6.96
CA TYR A 108 5.55 12.14 5.92
C TYR A 108 4.78 12.31 4.61
N ASN A 109 5.49 12.26 3.49
CA ASN A 109 4.92 12.38 2.13
C ASN A 109 5.37 11.25 1.20
N MET A 110 6.05 10.24 1.74
CA MET A 110 6.50 9.06 1.00
C MET A 110 6.49 7.84 1.92
N ILE A 111 6.05 6.71 1.37
CA ILE A 111 6.17 5.39 2.00
C ILE A 111 7.03 4.52 1.08
N ARG A 112 8.11 3.96 1.61
CA ARG A 112 8.92 2.96 0.89
C ARG A 112 8.44 1.57 1.29
N LEU A 113 7.99 0.81 0.30
CA LEU A 113 7.46 -0.54 0.49
C LEU A 113 8.53 -1.61 0.20
N PRO A 114 9.07 -2.31 1.21
CA PRO A 114 9.87 -3.51 0.98
C PRO A 114 8.94 -4.68 0.64
N MET A 115 9.19 -5.36 -0.47
CA MET A 115 8.32 -6.42 -1.00
C MET A 115 9.11 -7.71 -1.21
N HIS A 116 8.57 -8.84 -0.76
CA HIS A 116 9.11 -10.15 -1.11
C HIS A 116 8.48 -10.67 -2.41
N TYR A 117 9.30 -11.17 -3.34
CA TYR A 117 8.86 -11.60 -4.69
C TYR A 117 7.74 -12.66 -4.65
N LYS A 118 7.78 -13.58 -3.67
CA LYS A 118 6.79 -14.65 -3.45
C LYS A 118 5.33 -14.17 -3.39
N LEU A 119 5.10 -12.90 -3.04
CA LEU A 119 3.75 -12.33 -2.97
C LEU A 119 3.16 -12.04 -4.37
N PHE A 120 4.00 -12.07 -5.40
CA PHE A 120 3.66 -11.63 -6.75
C PHE A 120 4.05 -12.65 -7.83
N THR A 121 4.63 -13.79 -7.45
CA THR A 121 5.06 -14.84 -8.37
C THR A 121 4.59 -16.20 -7.88
N PRO A 122 4.37 -17.19 -8.78
CA PRO A 122 4.21 -18.58 -8.38
C PRO A 122 5.42 -19.09 -7.56
N PRO A 123 5.25 -20.19 -6.81
CA PRO A 123 6.36 -20.92 -6.20
C PRO A 123 7.41 -21.32 -7.25
N ILE A 124 8.68 -21.30 -6.84
CA ILE A 124 9.82 -21.70 -7.71
C ILE A 124 10.17 -23.17 -7.48
N GLU A 125 9.96 -23.68 -6.27
CA GLU A 125 10.18 -25.08 -5.94
C GLU A 125 8.95 -25.93 -6.31
N GLU A 126 9.18 -26.97 -7.13
CA GLU A 126 8.32 -28.16 -7.27
C GLU A 126 8.85 -29.29 -6.39
#